data_AF-A0A7S1L610-F1
#
_entry.id   AF-A0A7S1L610-F1
#
_cell.length_a   1.000
_cell.length_b   1.000
_cell.length_c   1.000
_cell.angle_alpha   90.00
_cell.angle_beta   90.00
_cell.angle_gamma   90.00
#
_symmetry.space_group_name_H-M   'P 1'
#
loop_
_entity.id
_entity.type
_entity.pdbx_description
1 polymer ?
#
loop_
_entity_poly.entity_id
_entity_poly.type
_entity_poly.pdbx_seq_one_letter_code
_entity_poly.pdbx_strand_id
1 'polypeptide(L)'
;PCRHFTPMLKKFVETLQSNGEHSLKVIFISSDQSEHDMWKYVYDAHGDWLALSYSCRDIKERLERQYQVSGIPQLVVIDAVGRQAVRDARGEVMAASSSSTQVL
;
A
#
# COMPACT_ATOMS: atom_id res chain seq x y z
N PRO A 1 7.67 -10.35 -5.75
CA PRO A 1 7.20 -9.90 -4.42
C PRO A 1 5.96 -8.98 -4.46
N CYS A 2 6.03 -7.80 -5.07
CA CYS A 2 4.93 -6.82 -5.08
C CYS A 2 3.64 -7.34 -5.75
N ARG A 3 3.78 -8.02 -6.91
CA ARG A 3 2.65 -8.60 -7.66
C ARG A 3 1.87 -9.66 -6.86
N HIS A 4 2.50 -10.25 -5.84
CA HIS A 4 1.82 -11.19 -4.93
C HIS A 4 1.13 -10.46 -3.78
N PHE A 5 1.75 -9.41 -3.24
CA PHE A 5 1.23 -8.66 -2.10
C PHE A 5 0.08 -7.70 -2.46
N THR A 6 0.13 -7.08 -3.64
CA THR A 6 -0.83 -6.04 -4.03
C THR A 6 -2.29 -6.54 -4.06
N PRO A 7 -2.58 -7.75 -4.60
CA PRO A 7 -3.91 -8.34 -4.49
C PRO A 7 -4.38 -8.59 -3.04
N MET A 8 -3.46 -8.95 -2.13
CA MET A 8 -3.79 -9.15 -0.72
C MET A 8 -4.16 -7.83 -0.05
N LEU A 9 -3.39 -6.77 -0.31
CA LEU A 9 -3.70 -5.42 0.19
C LEU A 9 -5.03 -4.91 -0.36
N LYS A 10 -5.30 -5.12 -1.65
CA LYS A 10 -6.58 -4.78 -2.27
C LYS A 10 -7.75 -5.43 -1.55
N LYS A 11 -7.70 -6.75 -1.39
CA LYS A 11 -8.74 -7.50 -0.68
C LYS A 11 -8.90 -7.01 0.77
N PHE A 12 -7.81 -6.74 1.47
CA PHE A 12 -7.84 -6.24 2.85
C PHE A 12 -8.57 -4.89 2.94
N VAL A 13 -8.21 -3.93 2.09
CA VAL A 13 -8.83 -2.60 2.07
C VAL A 13 -10.30 -2.68 1.68
N GLU A 14 -10.65 -3.48 0.67
CA GLU A 14 -12.04 -3.69 0.24
C GLU A 14 -12.88 -4.34 1.37
N THR A 15 -12.30 -5.24 2.14
CA THR A 15 -12.96 -5.88 3.30
C THR A 15 -13.21 -4.87 4.43
N LEU A 16 -12.26 -3.98 4.71
CA LEU A 16 -12.47 -2.90 5.69
C LEU A 16 -13.62 -1.98 5.24
N GLN A 17 -13.62 -1.60 3.96
CA GLN A 17 -14.68 -0.77 3.37
C GLN A 17 -16.04 -1.45 3.42
N SER A 18 -16.14 -2.76 3.13
CA SER A 18 -17.41 -3.50 3.24
C SER A 18 -17.93 -3.57 4.68
N ASN A 19 -17.04 -3.48 5.66
CA ASN A 19 -17.38 -3.47 7.08
C ASN A 19 -17.65 -2.05 7.62
N GLY A 20 -17.73 -1.05 6.74
CA GLY A 20 -18.05 0.34 7.08
C GLY A 20 -16.84 1.21 7.46
N GLU A 21 -15.62 0.69 7.36
CA GLU A 21 -14.40 1.45 7.62
C GLU A 21 -13.87 2.10 6.32
N HIS A 22 -14.03 3.42 6.21
CA HIS A 22 -13.66 4.19 5.01
C HIS A 22 -12.55 5.23 5.24
N SER A 23 -12.04 5.33 6.46
CA SER A 23 -10.99 6.31 6.81
C SER A 23 -9.63 5.95 6.23
N LEU A 24 -9.37 4.67 5.95
CA LEU A 24 -8.12 4.21 5.35
C LEU A 24 -8.05 4.61 3.87
N LYS A 25 -7.01 5.37 3.52
CA LYS A 25 -6.67 5.73 2.13
C LYS A 25 -5.30 5.16 1.78
N VAL A 26 -5.18 4.55 0.61
CA VAL A 26 -3.92 4.02 0.09
C VAL A 26 -3.36 4.98 -0.93
N ILE A 27 -2.07 5.29 -0.79
CA ILE A 27 -1.29 6.07 -1.75
C ILE A 27 -0.14 5.19 -2.22
N PHE A 28 -0.11 4.89 -3.52
CA PHE A 28 0.96 4.14 -4.15
C PHE A 28 2.16 5.05 -4.42
N ILE A 29 3.35 4.58 -4.00
CA ILE A 29 4.63 5.23 -4.27
C ILE A 29 5.47 4.26 -5.10
N SER A 30 5.61 4.56 -6.38
CA SER A 30 6.25 3.65 -7.33
C SER A 30 7.79 3.63 -7.17
N SER A 31 8.35 2.43 -7.27
CA SER A 31 9.79 2.20 -7.49
C SER A 31 10.10 1.73 -8.92
N ASP A 32 9.13 1.83 -9.83
CA ASP A 32 9.31 1.47 -11.23
C ASP A 32 10.32 2.41 -11.91
N GLN A 33 10.92 1.91 -12.98
CA GLN A 33 11.95 2.60 -13.75
C GLN A 33 11.37 3.50 -14.84
N SER A 34 10.06 3.42 -15.10
CA SER A 34 9.36 4.28 -16.04
C SER A 34 7.96 4.65 -15.56
N GLU A 35 7.46 5.80 -16.01
CA GLU A 35 6.08 6.23 -15.76
C GLU A 35 5.07 5.27 -16.41
N HIS A 36 5.41 4.73 -17.58
CA HIS A 36 4.57 3.75 -18.27
C HIS A 36 4.38 2.49 -17.42
N ASP A 37 5.46 1.93 -16.86
CA ASP A 37 5.39 0.74 -16.03
C ASP A 37 4.62 1.00 -14.73
N MET A 38 4.81 2.19 -14.13
CA MET A 38 4.04 2.63 -12.96
C MET A 38 2.54 2.60 -13.26
N TRP A 39 2.10 3.30 -14.31
CA TRP A 39 0.67 3.39 -14.63
C TRP A 39 0.10 2.05 -15.07
N LYS A 40 0.85 1.27 -15.85
CA LYS A 40 0.47 -0.10 -16.19
C LYS A 40 0.21 -0.92 -14.94
N TYR A 41 1.08 -0.84 -13.93
CA TYR A 41 0.91 -1.60 -12.69
C TYR A 41 -0.25 -1.09 -11.82
N VAL A 42 -0.48 0.23 -11.80
CA VAL A 42 -1.66 0.82 -11.15
C VAL A 42 -2.94 0.26 -11.77
N TYR A 43 -3.10 0.36 -13.10
CA TYR A 43 -4.33 -0.07 -13.77
C TYR A 43 -4.55 -1.59 -13.72
N ASP A 44 -3.48 -2.39 -13.82
CA ASP A 44 -3.61 -3.85 -13.89
C ASP A 44 -3.86 -4.49 -12.51
N ALA A 45 -3.41 -3.88 -11.41
CA ALA A 45 -3.31 -4.57 -10.12
C ALA A 45 -3.90 -3.82 -8.91
N HIS A 46 -4.10 -2.50 -8.97
CA HIS A 46 -4.48 -1.71 -7.80
C HIS A 46 -6.01 -1.66 -7.61
N GLY A 47 -6.43 -1.16 -6.45
CA GLY A 47 -7.80 -0.66 -6.23
C GLY A 47 -7.94 0.79 -6.71
N ASP A 48 -9.03 1.44 -6.31
CA ASP A 48 -9.22 2.89 -6.53
C ASP A 48 -8.35 3.69 -5.54
N TRP A 49 -7.03 3.61 -5.75
CA TRP A 49 -6.02 4.20 -4.90
C TRP A 49 -5.37 5.40 -5.58
N LEU A 50 -4.92 6.36 -4.78
CA LEU A 50 -4.10 7.45 -5.28
C LEU A 50 -2.69 6.93 -5.58
N ALA A 51 -1.99 7.60 -6.50
CA ALA A 51 -0.58 7.37 -6.76
C ALA A 51 0.17 8.70 -6.69
N LEU A 52 1.36 8.70 -6.07
CA LEU A 52 2.27 9.83 -6.19
C LEU A 52 2.71 9.94 -7.65
N SER A 53 2.65 11.15 -8.21
CA SER A 53 3.09 11.39 -9.59
C SER A 53 4.51 10.89 -9.81
N TYR A 54 4.76 10.25 -10.95
CA TYR A 54 6.07 9.68 -11.28
C TYR A 54 7.19 10.73 -11.26
N SER A 55 6.88 11.98 -11.60
CA SER A 55 7.85 13.08 -11.62
C SER A 55 8.29 13.55 -10.23
N CYS A 56 7.52 13.26 -9.17
CA CYS A 56 7.82 13.66 -7.78
C CYS A 56 8.86 12.73 -7.11
N ARG A 57 10.01 12.51 -7.77
CA ARG A 57 11.07 11.59 -7.31
C ARG A 57 11.72 12.07 -6.00
N ASP A 58 11.85 13.37 -5.81
CA ASP A 58 12.37 13.99 -4.60
C ASP A 58 11.47 13.69 -3.37
N ILE A 59 10.14 13.74 -3.56
CA ILE A 59 9.17 13.39 -2.52
C ILE A 59 9.27 11.90 -2.19
N LYS A 60 9.32 11.03 -3.20
CA LYS A 60 9.54 9.59 -3.01
C LYS A 60 10.78 9.34 -2.15
N GLU A 61 11.93 9.91 -2.52
CA GLU A 61 13.19 9.69 -1.80
C GLU A 61 13.14 10.18 -0.35
N ARG A 62 12.47 11.31 -0.09
CA ARG A 62 12.28 11.81 1.27
C ARG A 62 11.45 10.84 2.11
N LEU A 63 10.37 10.29 1.55
CA LEU A 63 9.51 9.32 2.23
C LEU A 63 10.27 8.00 2.49
N GLU A 64 11.05 7.52 1.52
CA GLU A 64 11.89 6.33 1.71
C GLU A 64 12.89 6.49 2.84
N ARG A 65 13.55 7.65 2.93
CA ARG A 65 14.47 7.97 4.04
C ARG A 65 13.73 8.08 5.38
N GLN A 66 12.61 8.82 5.41
CA GLN A 66 11.83 9.07 6.62
C GLN A 66 11.28 7.78 7.24
N TYR A 67 10.80 6.85 6.42
CA TYR A 67 10.22 5.58 6.87
C TYR A 67 11.18 4.40 6.70
N GLN A 68 12.47 4.67 6.48
CA GLN A 68 13.54 3.67 6.41
C GLN A 68 13.22 2.51 5.45
N VAL A 69 12.71 2.84 4.26
CA VAL A 69 12.38 1.85 3.23
C VAL A 69 13.67 1.24 2.68
N SER A 70 13.83 -0.07 2.88
CA SER A 70 15.03 -0.81 2.44
C SER A 70 14.74 -1.93 1.44
N GLY A 71 13.47 -2.17 1.12
CA GLY A 71 13.06 -3.17 0.13
C GLY A 71 11.57 -3.09 -0.22
N ILE A 72 11.16 -3.82 -1.27
CA ILE A 72 9.77 -3.84 -1.75
C ILE A 72 9.18 -5.27 -1.77
N PRO A 73 7.87 -5.43 -1.48
CA PRO A 73 6.94 -4.38 -1.07
C PRO A 73 7.16 -3.97 0.39
N GLN A 74 6.96 -2.68 0.69
CA GLN A 74 6.88 -2.13 2.03
C GLN A 74 5.56 -1.35 2.15
N LEU A 75 4.88 -1.50 3.28
CA LEU A 75 3.64 -0.81 3.61
C LEU A 75 3.86 -0.06 4.92
N VAL A 76 3.59 1.25 4.89
CA VAL A 76 3.67 2.11 6.07
C VAL A 76 2.29 2.69 6.31
N VAL A 77 1.76 2.49 7.52
CA VAL A 77 0.49 3.10 7.94
C VAL A 77 0.83 4.26 8.86
N ILE A 78 0.30 5.44 8.54
CA ILE A 78 0.51 6.66 9.30
C ILE A 78 -0.82 7.22 9.80
N ASP A 79 -0.78 7.91 10.94
CA ASP A 79 -1.90 8.70 11.43
C ASP A 79 -2.03 10.03 10.68
N ALA A 80 -3.08 10.80 11.00
CA ALA A 80 -3.35 12.09 10.38
C ALA A 80 -2.25 13.15 10.60
N VAL A 81 -1.31 12.93 11.53
CA VAL A 81 -0.17 13.82 11.80
C VAL A 81 1.15 13.26 11.26
N GLY A 82 1.11 12.15 10.50
CA GLY A 82 2.25 11.58 9.79
C GLY A 82 3.12 10.61 10.59
N ARG A 83 2.70 10.22 11.80
CA ARG A 83 3.43 9.27 12.65
C ARG A 83 3.07 7.84 12.25
N GLN A 84 4.07 6.96 12.22
CA GLN A 84 3.84 5.54 11.94
C GLN A 84 2.96 4.91 13.03
N ALA A 85 1.80 4.42 12.63
CA ALA A 85 0.80 3.85 13.52
C ALA A 85 0.94 2.32 13.67
N VAL A 86 1.51 1.64 12.67
CA VAL A 86 1.63 0.18 12.64
C VAL A 86 3.08 -0.22 12.38
N ARG A 87 3.63 -1.12 13.21
CA ARG A 87 5.03 -1.55 13.14
C ARG A 87 5.31 -2.43 11.91
N ASP A 88 4.48 -3.44 11.65
CA ASP A 88 4.63 -4.36 10.51
C ASP A 88 3.31 -4.51 9.74
N ALA A 89 2.89 -3.42 9.08
CA ALA A 89 1.62 -3.40 8.34
C ALA A 89 1.58 -4.42 7.19
N ARG A 90 2.73 -4.68 6.55
CA ARG A 90 2.83 -5.71 5.50
C ARG A 90 2.57 -7.09 6.09
N GLY A 91 3.19 -7.43 7.21
CA GLY A 91 2.97 -8.68 7.94
C GLY A 91 1.51 -8.86 8.33
N GLU A 92 0.87 -7.83 8.88
CA GLU A 92 -0.54 -7.85 9.27
C GLU A 92 -1.48 -8.14 8.09
N VAL A 93 -1.26 -7.49 6.94
CA VAL A 93 -2.05 -7.77 5.72
C VAL A 93 -1.85 -9.20 5.22
N MET A 94 -0.61 -9.71 5.24
CA MET A 94 -0.33 -11.09 4.84
C MET A 94 -1.01 -12.08 5.79
N ALA A 95 -0.96 -11.85 7.11
CA ALA A 95 -1.62 -12.69 8.11
C ALA A 95 -3.15 -12.68 7.96
N ALA A 96 -3.75 -11.50 7.73
CA ALA A 96 -5.18 -11.37 7.48
C ALA A 96 -5.61 -12.10 6.20
N SER A 97 -4.75 -12.12 5.17
CA SER A 97 -5.03 -12.85 3.92
C SER A 97 -4.95 -14.37 4.06
N SER A 98 -4.19 -14.88 5.04
CA SER A 98 -4.06 -16.32 5.33
C SER A 98 -5.13 -16.85 6.28
N SER A 99 -5.77 -16.00 7.08
CA SER A 99 -6.86 -16.39 7.98
C SER A 99 -8.18 -16.46 7.22
N SER A 100 -8.56 -17.65 6.76
CA SER A 100 -9.91 -17.98 6.28
C SER A 100 -10.95 -18.00 7.41
N THR A 101 -11.01 -16.96 8.24
CA THR A 101 -12.04 -16.87 9.27
C THR A 101 -13.24 -16.16 8.70
N GLN A 102 -14.20 -16.96 8.23
CA GLN A 102 -15.62 -16.60 8.29
C GLN A 102 -15.91 -16.05 9.68
N VAL A 103 -16.27 -14.78 9.77
CA VAL A 103 -17.02 -14.28 10.92
C VAL A 103 -18.43 -14.07 10.40
N LEU A 104 -19.35 -14.80 11.04
CA LEU A 104 -20.80 -14.84 10.83
C LEU A 104 -21.43 -13.44 10.89
#